data_AF-A0A1G0RV14-F1
#
_entry.id   AF-A0A1G0RV14-F1
#
_cell.length_a   1.000
_cell.length_b   1.000
_cell.length_c   1.000
_cell.angle_alpha   90.00
_cell.angle_beta   90.00
_cell.angle_gamma   90.00
#
_symmetry.space_group_name_H-M   'P 1'
#
loop_
_entity.id
_entity.type
_entity.pdbx_description
1 polymer ?
#
loop_
_entity_poly.entity_id
_entity_poly.type
_entity_poly.pdbx_seq_one_letter_code
_entity_poly.pdbx_strand_id
1 'polypeptide(L)'
;MQIKFIGQGLDPDSDRTAGNFIIDSIESNQYNSFIAFVAFVSRGGLNNIIDQLIQFKENKGAIRLFLGVNLNATSKEALELLLEH
;
A
#
# COMPACT_ATOMS: atom_id res chain seq x y z
N MET A 1 15.75 -12.15 4.44
CA MET A 1 14.62 -12.03 3.49
C MET A 1 13.50 -12.90 4.01
N GLN A 2 12.39 -12.29 4.46
CA GLN A 2 11.22 -13.01 4.94
C GLN A 2 10.16 -12.98 3.84
N ILE A 3 9.65 -14.15 3.48
CA ILE A 3 8.56 -14.29 2.50
C ILE A 3 7.32 -14.70 3.28
N LYS A 4 6.20 -14.01 3.03
CA LYS A 4 4.91 -14.31 3.65
C LYS A 4 3.86 -14.51 2.58
N PHE A 5 3.21 -15.67 2.61
CA PHE A 5 2.01 -15.91 1.81
C PHE A 5 0.81 -15.25 2.51
N ILE A 6 0.03 -14.48 1.76
CA ILE A 6 -1.21 -13.85 2.24
C ILE A 6 -2.38 -14.56 1.57
N GLY A 7 -3.02 -15.48 2.30
CA GLY A 7 -4.15 -16.27 1.83
C GLY A 7 -5.51 -15.61 2.08
N GLN A 8 -5.66 -14.32 1.76
CA GLN A 8 -6.93 -13.61 1.98
C GLN A 8 -8.08 -14.35 1.27
N GLY A 9 -9.14 -14.67 2.01
CA GLY A 9 -10.30 -15.40 1.51
C GLY A 9 -10.12 -16.91 1.39
N LEU A 10 -8.97 -17.47 1.81
CA LEU A 10 -8.74 -18.92 1.87
C LEU A 10 -8.96 -19.51 3.27
N ASP A 11 -8.75 -18.69 4.32
CA ASP A 11 -8.99 -19.07 5.71
C ASP A 11 -10.36 -18.53 6.14
N PRO A 12 -11.38 -19.39 6.36
CA PRO A 12 -12.72 -18.95 6.72
C PRO A 12 -12.80 -18.36 8.14
N ASP A 13 -11.80 -18.61 8.99
CA ASP A 13 -11.74 -18.10 10.35
C ASP A 13 -10.93 -16.80 10.47
N SER A 14 -10.40 -16.28 9.36
CA SER A 14 -9.57 -15.09 9.32
C SER A 14 -10.15 -13.96 8.48
N ASP A 15 -10.52 -12.86 9.15
CA ASP A 15 -10.91 -11.62 8.49
C ASP A 15 -9.71 -10.74 8.07
N ARG A 16 -8.49 -11.27 8.15
CA ARG A 16 -7.29 -10.51 7.82
C ARG A 16 -7.14 -10.33 6.31
N THR A 17 -7.12 -9.07 5.89
CA THR A 17 -6.88 -8.69 4.51
C THR A 17 -5.39 -8.49 4.22
N ALA A 18 -5.01 -8.50 2.94
CA ALA A 18 -3.68 -8.10 2.49
C ALA A 18 -3.33 -6.67 2.93
N GLY A 19 -4.33 -5.77 2.92
CA GLY A 19 -4.19 -4.40 3.42
C GLY A 19 -3.72 -4.36 4.88
N ASN A 20 -4.31 -5.18 5.76
CA ASN A 20 -3.89 -5.25 7.16
C ASN A 20 -2.42 -5.69 7.30
N PHE A 21 -1.97 -6.68 6.53
CA PHE A 21 -0.57 -7.10 6.59
C PHE A 21 0.41 -6.04 6.08
N ILE A 22 0.01 -5.28 5.06
CA ILE A 22 0.82 -4.18 4.52
C ILE A 22 0.91 -3.05 5.56
N ILE A 23 -0.21 -2.63 6.14
CA ILE A 23 -0.27 -1.59 7.17
C ILE A 23 0.59 -1.97 8.38
N ASP A 24 0.40 -3.17 8.95
CA ASP A 24 1.22 -3.65 10.08
C ASP A 24 2.72 -3.61 9.77
N SER A 25 3.10 -3.88 8.53
CA SER A 25 4.50 -3.87 8.11
C SER A 25 5.03 -2.43 8.00
N ILE A 26 4.25 -1.52 7.43
CA ILE A 26 4.59 -0.08 7.30
C ILE A 26 4.72 0.57 8.68
N GLU A 27 3.81 0.27 9.60
CA GLU A 27 3.81 0.82 10.96
C GLU A 27 4.88 0.18 11.85
N SER A 28 5.46 -0.95 11.44
CA SER A 28 6.55 -1.57 12.18
C SER A 28 7.87 -0.81 11.99
N ASN A 29 8.63 -0.66 13.08
CA ASN A 29 9.98 -0.10 13.03
C ASN A 29 11.04 -1.06 12.42
N GLN A 30 10.60 -2.14 11.76
CA GLN A 30 11.50 -3.17 11.21
C GLN A 30 11.97 -2.85 9.78
N TYR A 31 11.23 -2.00 9.07
CA TYR A 31 11.51 -1.68 7.68
C TYR A 31 11.82 -0.19 7.52
N ASN A 32 12.70 0.12 6.57
CA ASN A 32 13.08 1.50 6.21
C ASN A 32 12.80 1.81 4.73
N SER A 33 12.25 0.84 3.99
CA SER A 33 11.86 1.02 2.60
C SER A 33 10.60 0.23 2.27
N PHE A 34 9.72 0.85 1.48
CA PHE A 34 8.52 0.25 0.91
C PHE A 34 8.54 0.43 -0.61
N ILE A 35 8.46 -0.68 -1.34
CA ILE A 35 8.45 -0.70 -2.80
C ILE A 35 7.23 -1.48 -3.26
N ALA A 36 6.40 -0.86 -4.08
CA ALA A 36 5.20 -1.49 -4.61
C ALA A 36 5.14 -1.40 -6.14
N PHE A 37 4.82 -2.52 -6.78
CA PHE A 37 4.47 -2.62 -8.18
C PHE A 37 2.98 -2.93 -8.26
N VAL A 38 2.20 -1.96 -8.70
CA VAL A 38 0.73 -2.03 -8.63
C VAL A 38 0.15 -1.77 -10.02
N ALA A 39 -0.71 -2.69 -10.48
CA ALA A 39 -1.34 -2.55 -11.78
C ALA A 39 -2.32 -1.36 -11.83
N PHE A 40 -3.14 -1.20 -10.78
CA PHE A 40 -4.17 -0.16 -10.69
C PHE A 40 -4.29 0.38 -9.27
N VAL A 41 -4.53 1.69 -9.14
CA VAL A 41 -4.84 2.33 -7.85
C VAL A 41 -6.13 3.15 -7.94
N SER A 42 -6.99 3.01 -6.94
CA SER A 42 -8.20 3.82 -6.80
C SER A 42 -8.07 4.75 -5.61
N ARG A 43 -8.78 5.89 -5.65
CA ARG A 43 -8.82 6.83 -4.52
C ARG A 43 -9.30 6.16 -3.22
N GLY A 44 -10.33 5.32 -3.31
CA GLY A 44 -10.84 4.58 -2.15
C GLY A 44 -9.82 3.63 -1.55
N GLY A 45 -9.03 2.94 -2.37
CA GLY A 45 -7.94 2.09 -1.89
C GLY A 45 -6.82 2.89 -1.24
N LEU A 46 -6.47 4.04 -1.82
CA LEU A 46 -5.40 4.90 -1.31
C LEU A 46 -5.77 5.58 0.02
N ASN A 47 -7.02 6.00 0.19
CA ASN A 47 -7.52 6.58 1.44
C ASN A 47 -7.35 5.63 2.65
N ASN A 48 -7.25 4.32 2.43
CA ASN A 48 -7.07 3.35 3.51
C ASN A 48 -5.62 3.23 4.00
N ILE A 49 -4.64 3.82 3.30
CA ILE A 49 -3.21 3.59 3.56
C ILE A 49 -2.35 4.87 3.52
N ILE A 50 -2.87 5.98 2.98
CA ILE A 50 -2.08 7.19 2.73
C ILE A 50 -1.47 7.77 4.01
N ASP A 51 -2.21 7.79 5.12
CA ASP A 51 -1.73 8.33 6.40
C ASP A 51 -0.53 7.54 6.92
N GLN A 52 -0.58 6.21 6.82
CA GLN A 52 0.51 5.33 7.21
C GLN A 52 1.75 5.53 6.31
N LEU A 53 1.56 5.74 5.01
CA LEU A 53 2.66 6.03 4.09
C LEU A 53 3.31 7.39 4.39
N ILE A 54 2.52 8.41 4.71
CA ILE A 54 3.03 9.73 5.12
C ILE A 54 3.84 9.59 6.40
N GLN A 55 3.29 8.94 7.43
CA GLN A 55 3.99 8.72 8.69
C GLN A 55 5.29 7.93 8.51
N PHE A 56 5.30 6.92 7.63
CA PHE A 56 6.50 6.16 7.31
C PHE A 56 7.59 7.05 6.68
N LYS A 57 7.20 7.95 5.76
CA LYS A 57 8.12 8.93 5.15
C LYS A 57 8.64 9.95 6.17
N GLU A 58 7.79 10.44 7.07
CA GLU A 58 8.20 11.31 8.18
C GLU A 58 9.22 10.63 9.11
N ASN A 59 9.06 9.32 9.32
CA ASN A 59 10.03 8.46 10.02
C ASN A 59 11.26 8.10 9.18
N LYS A 60 11.56 8.86 8.11
CA LYS A 60 12.70 8.69 7.19
C LYS A 60 12.66 7.41 6.36
N GLY A 61 11.50 6.76 6.27
CA GLY A 61 11.27 5.64 5.38
C GLY A 61 11.25 6.07 3.91
N ALA A 62 11.80 5.22 3.03
CA ALA A 62 11.81 5.46 1.59
C ALA A 62 10.65 4.74 0.90
N ILE A 63 9.84 5.46 0.12
CA ILE A 63 8.71 4.90 -0.63
C ILE A 63 8.98 4.99 -2.13
N ARG A 64 8.75 3.90 -2.87
CA ARG A 64 8.72 3.89 -4.34
C ARG A 64 7.51 3.14 -4.84
N LEU A 65 6.68 3.82 -5.62
CA LEU A 65 5.48 3.26 -6.23
C LEU A 65 5.65 3.21 -7.74
N PHE A 66 5.48 2.03 -8.32
CA PHE A 66 5.41 1.81 -9.76
C PHE A 66 3.97 1.49 -10.12
N LEU A 67 3.29 2.42 -10.79
CA LEU A 67 1.84 2.38 -11.02
C LEU A 67 1.54 2.17 -12.50
N GLY A 68 0.68 1.18 -12.79
CA GLY A 68 0.04 1.07 -14.09
C GLY A 68 -1.04 2.13 -14.28
N VAL A 69 -1.14 2.68 -15.50
CA VAL A 69 -2.15 3.70 -15.87
C VAL A 69 -3.03 3.19 -17.04
N ASN A 70 -2.93 1.91 -17.37
CA ASN A 70 -3.67 1.34 -18.50
C ASN A 70 -5.17 1.21 -18.18
N LEU A 71 -6.00 1.26 -19.22
CA LEU A 71 -7.46 1.00 -19.17
C LEU A 71 -8.27 1.92 -18.25
N ASN A 72 -7.78 3.12 -17.90
CA ASN A 72 -8.44 4.06 -16.98
C ASN A 72 -8.77 3.47 -15.60
N ALA A 73 -8.16 2.34 -15.23
CA ALA A 73 -8.42 1.66 -13.97
C ALA A 73 -7.63 2.29 -12.80
N THR A 74 -6.59 3.05 -13.10
CA THR A 74 -6.01 4.03 -12.16
C THR A 74 -6.72 5.36 -12.34
N SER A 75 -7.39 5.84 -11.29
CA SER A 75 -8.16 7.08 -11.38
C SER A 75 -7.25 8.30 -11.36
N LYS A 76 -7.65 9.38 -12.05
CA LYS A 76 -6.92 10.65 -12.04
C LYS A 76 -6.78 11.18 -10.61
N GLU A 77 -7.86 11.09 -9.84
CA GLU A 77 -7.93 11.55 -8.45
C GLU A 77 -6.97 10.77 -7.55
N ALA A 78 -6.75 9.48 -7.84
CA ALA A 78 -5.78 8.68 -7.10
C ALA A 78 -4.34 9.14 -7.39
N LEU A 79 -4.03 9.49 -8.64
CA LEU A 79 -2.73 10.05 -9.01
C LEU A 79 -2.52 11.44 -8.44
N GLU A 80 -3.55 12.29 -8.47
CA GLU A 80 -3.51 13.63 -7.87
C GLU A 80 -3.26 13.56 -6.37
N LEU A 81 -3.97 12.67 -5.66
CA LEU A 81 -3.77 12.46 -4.22
C LEU A 81 -2.34 12.01 -3.89
N LEU A 82 -1.70 11.21 -4.75
CA LEU A 82 -0.30 10.81 -4.56
C LEU A 82 0.70 11.95 -4.81
N LEU A 83 0.35 12.94 -5.63
CA LEU A 83 1.22 14.09 -5.93
C LEU A 83 1.15 15.18 -4.85
N GLU A 84 0.09 15.18 -4.03
CA GLU A 84 -0.08 16.11 -2.91
C GLU A 84 0.82 15.80 -1.70
N HIS A 85 1.46 14.61 -1.65
CA HIS A 85 2.20 14.08 -0.49
C HIS A 85 3.61 13.58 -0.83
#